data_AF-B0DBH1-F1
#
_entry.id   AF-B0DBH1-F1
#
_cell.length_a   1.000
_cell.length_b   1.000
_cell.length_c   1.000
_cell.angle_alpha   90.00
_cell.angle_beta   90.00
_cell.angle_gamma   90.00
#
_symmetry.space_group_name_H-M   'P 1'
#
loop_
_entity.id
_entity.type
_entity.pdbx_description
1 polymer ?
#
loop_
_entity_poly.entity_id
_entity_poly.type
_entity_poly.pdbx_seq_one_letter_code
_entity_poly.pdbx_strand_id
1 'polypeptide(L)'
;LDQKLGPEYISQRPGPGGGPKLTYAEGWRIINLANEVFGFNGWSTTVVNLTTDFIDYNEESKRYNVGASAIVRVTLRDGVFHEDIGYGMLENSKSKGGALDKCKKEAVTDGMKRALRSFGNLLGNCLYDKSYTQEVVKI
;
A
#
# COMPACT_ATOMS: atom_id res chain seq x y z
N LEU A 1 -6.10 -17.02 -9.82
CA LEU A 1 -5.36 -15.80 -9.37
C LEU A 1 -4.62 -15.11 -10.51
N ASP A 2 -4.61 -15.69 -11.72
CA ASP A 2 -3.85 -15.20 -12.88
C ASP A 2 -4.51 -14.02 -13.62
N GLN A 3 -5.81 -13.80 -13.41
CA GLN A 3 -6.55 -12.67 -13.96
C GLN A 3 -5.92 -11.35 -13.49
N LYS A 4 -5.73 -10.41 -14.41
CA LYS A 4 -5.26 -9.05 -14.08
C LYS A 4 -6.46 -8.19 -13.66
N LEU A 5 -6.21 -7.16 -12.84
CA LEU A 5 -7.25 -6.22 -12.41
C LEU A 5 -7.91 -5.51 -13.62
N GLY A 6 -9.21 -5.25 -13.54
CA GLY A 6 -9.88 -4.35 -14.48
C GLY A 6 -9.58 -2.86 -14.20
N PRO A 7 -9.83 -1.96 -15.17
CA PRO A 7 -9.64 -0.50 -14.97
C PRO A 7 -10.44 0.05 -13.79
N GLU A 8 -11.58 -0.56 -13.45
CA GLU A 8 -12.42 -0.22 -12.32
C GLU A 8 -11.75 -0.43 -10.96
N TYR A 9 -10.62 -1.13 -10.88
CA TYR A 9 -9.83 -1.32 -9.65
C TYR A 9 -8.62 -0.40 -9.55
N ILE A 10 -8.33 0.36 -10.61
CA ILE A 10 -7.10 1.11 -10.79
C ILE A 10 -7.31 2.59 -10.51
N SER A 11 -6.29 3.22 -9.94
CA SER A 11 -6.23 4.65 -9.70
C SER A 11 -4.86 5.19 -10.09
N GLN A 12 -4.80 6.48 -10.42
CA GLN A 12 -3.54 7.16 -10.75
C GLN A 12 -3.30 8.34 -9.82
N ARG A 13 -2.04 8.52 -9.42
CA ARG A 13 -1.57 9.73 -8.73
C ARG A 13 -0.39 10.34 -9.48
N PRO A 14 -0.16 11.67 -9.40
CA PRO A 14 1.06 12.27 -9.93
C PRO A 14 2.30 11.61 -9.35
N GLY A 15 3.33 11.42 -10.18
CA GLY A 15 4.62 10.95 -9.71
C GLY A 15 5.38 12.04 -8.93
N PRO A 16 6.41 11.66 -8.15
CA PRO A 16 7.29 12.62 -7.50
C PRO A 16 7.90 13.59 -8.51
N GLY A 17 8.04 14.87 -8.14
CA GLY A 17 8.73 15.87 -8.97
C GLY A 17 8.10 16.14 -10.35
N GLY A 18 6.81 15.85 -10.54
CA GLY A 18 6.16 15.96 -11.84
C GLY A 18 6.47 14.80 -12.79
N GLY A 19 7.03 13.71 -12.27
CA GLY A 19 7.28 12.48 -13.02
C GLY A 19 6.01 11.77 -13.49
N PRO A 20 6.17 10.64 -14.21
CA PRO A 20 5.06 9.85 -14.72
C PRO A 20 4.03 9.51 -13.64
N LYS A 21 2.75 9.50 -14.01
CA LYS A 21 1.68 9.08 -13.09
C LYS A 21 1.95 7.66 -12.59
N LEU A 22 1.74 7.45 -11.30
CA LEU A 22 1.86 6.15 -10.67
C LEU A 22 0.49 5.48 -10.60
N THR A 23 0.41 4.27 -11.14
CA THR A 23 -0.76 3.40 -11.11
C THR A 23 -0.77 2.61 -9.79
N TYR A 24 -1.90 2.60 -9.09
CA TYR A 24 -2.07 1.86 -7.84
C TYR A 24 -3.52 1.38 -7.67
N ALA A 25 -3.71 0.38 -6.81
CA ALA A 25 -5.04 0.01 -6.30
C ALA A 25 -5.24 0.58 -4.89
N GLU A 26 -6.43 1.09 -4.62
CA GLU A 26 -6.82 1.59 -3.31
C GLU A 26 -6.94 0.45 -2.29
N GLY A 27 -6.62 0.73 -1.02
CA GLY A 27 -6.59 -0.30 0.03
C GLY A 27 -7.94 -1.00 0.21
N TRP A 28 -9.05 -0.26 0.20
CA TRP A 28 -10.39 -0.82 0.38
C TRP A 28 -10.78 -1.78 -0.76
N ARG A 29 -10.34 -1.51 -2.00
CA ARG A 29 -10.60 -2.38 -3.15
C ARG A 29 -9.86 -3.71 -3.02
N ILE A 30 -8.60 -3.65 -2.58
CA ILE A 30 -7.79 -4.84 -2.33
C ILE A 30 -8.37 -5.68 -1.19
N ILE A 31 -8.90 -5.04 -0.14
CA ILE A 31 -9.60 -5.74 0.95
C ILE A 31 -10.85 -6.46 0.45
N ASN A 32 -11.69 -5.79 -0.35
CA ASN A 32 -12.89 -6.41 -0.92
C ASN A 32 -12.53 -7.58 -1.82
N LEU A 33 -11.50 -7.42 -2.65
CA LEU A 33 -11.05 -8.48 -3.54
C LEU A 33 -10.48 -9.69 -2.77
N ALA A 34 -9.73 -9.45 -1.69
CA ALA A 34 -9.28 -10.54 -0.81
C ALA A 34 -10.47 -11.25 -0.14
N ASN A 35 -11.52 -10.52 0.27
CA ASN A 35 -12.74 -11.10 0.81
C ASN A 35 -13.53 -11.91 -0.24
N GLU A 36 -13.56 -11.47 -1.50
CA GLU A 36 -14.20 -12.20 -2.60
C GLU A 36 -13.43 -13.48 -2.96
N VAL A 37 -12.10 -13.41 -2.98
CA VAL A 37 -11.22 -14.52 -3.39
C VAL A 37 -11.10 -15.57 -2.28
N PHE A 38 -10.87 -15.14 -1.04
CA PHE A 38 -10.59 -16.05 0.07
C PHE A 38 -11.80 -16.26 0.99
N GLY A 39 -12.82 -15.40 0.92
CA GLY A 39 -13.87 -15.31 1.93
C GLY A 39 -13.45 -14.44 3.11
N PHE A 40 -14.41 -13.80 3.79
CA PHE A 40 -14.15 -12.90 4.92
C PHE A 40 -13.36 -13.55 6.08
N ASN A 41 -13.40 -14.87 6.19
CA ASN A 41 -12.71 -15.69 7.19
C ASN A 41 -11.63 -16.60 6.57
N GLY A 42 -11.24 -16.37 5.31
CA GLY A 42 -10.21 -17.16 4.64
C GLY A 42 -8.82 -16.55 4.65
N TRP A 43 -8.71 -15.29 5.09
CA TRP A 43 -7.45 -14.57 5.23
C TRP A 43 -7.47 -13.69 6.47
N SER A 44 -6.29 -13.32 6.95
CA SER A 44 -6.10 -12.40 8.07
C SER A 44 -4.82 -11.58 7.87
N THR A 45 -4.73 -10.45 8.57
CA THR A 45 -3.55 -9.59 8.58
C THR A 45 -2.97 -9.48 9.98
N THR A 46 -1.66 -9.41 10.08
CA THR A 46 -0.94 -9.17 11.33
C THR A 46 0.12 -8.10 11.10
N VAL A 47 0.13 -7.06 11.94
CA VAL A 47 1.24 -6.10 11.99
C VAL A 47 2.35 -6.75 12.81
N VAL A 48 3.39 -7.22 12.12
CA VAL A 48 4.54 -7.91 12.73
C VAL A 48 5.47 -6.91 13.39
N ASN A 49 5.70 -5.78 12.72
CA ASN A 49 6.47 -4.66 13.26
C ASN A 49 5.91 -3.34 12.73
N LEU A 50 5.99 -2.28 13.53
CA LEU A 50 5.66 -0.92 13.13
C LEU A 50 6.70 0.02 13.76
N THR A 51 7.52 0.63 12.91
CA THR A 51 8.63 1.49 13.33
C THR A 51 8.43 2.90 12.80
N THR A 52 8.72 3.89 13.64
CA THR A 52 8.84 5.28 13.19
C THR A 52 10.31 5.51 12.90
N ASP A 53 10.64 5.62 11.62
CA ASP A 53 12.04 5.62 11.15
C ASP A 53 12.70 6.97 11.40
N PHE A 54 11.95 8.06 11.20
CA PHE A 54 12.39 9.41 11.52
C PHE A 54 11.22 10.34 11.84
N ILE A 55 11.53 11.37 12.62
CA ILE A 55 10.67 12.52 12.89
C ILE A 55 11.55 13.76 12.90
N ASP A 56 11.60 14.47 11.79
CA ASP A 56 12.43 15.65 11.64
C ASP A 56 11.58 16.91 11.74
N TYR A 57 12.02 17.86 12.55
CA TYR A 57 11.40 19.19 12.63
C TYR A 57 12.33 20.22 12.00
N ASN A 58 11.82 20.94 11.00
CA ASN A 58 12.54 22.05 10.39
C ASN A 58 12.20 23.35 11.13
N GLU A 59 13.21 23.93 11.78
CA GLU A 59 13.08 25.15 12.57
C GLU A 59 12.74 26.41 11.75
N GLU A 60 13.13 26.46 10.48
CA GLU A 60 12.86 27.60 9.59
C GLU A 60 11.43 27.56 9.06
N SER A 61 11.01 26.43 8.48
CA SER A 61 9.67 26.27 7.92
C SER A 61 8.61 25.97 8.99
N LYS A 62 9.02 25.63 10.21
CA LYS A 62 8.15 25.16 11.31
C LYS A 62 7.26 24.01 10.83
N ARG A 63 7.87 23.01 10.17
CA ARG A 63 7.18 21.82 9.64
C ARG A 63 7.86 20.52 10.06
N TYR A 64 7.09 19.45 10.08
CA TYR A 64 7.53 18.09 10.37
C TYR A 64 7.63 17.25 9.09
N ASN A 65 8.71 16.48 8.98
CA ASN A 65 8.85 15.37 8.03
C ASN A 65 8.89 14.07 8.83
N VAL A 66 8.04 13.10 8.48
CA VAL A 66 7.89 11.85 9.23
C VAL A 66 7.88 10.67 8.27
N GLY A 67 8.66 9.64 8.61
CA GLY A 67 8.68 8.34 7.95
C GLY A 67 8.31 7.23 8.93
N ALA A 68 7.53 6.26 8.47
CA ALA A 68 7.24 5.05 9.22
C ALA A 68 7.22 3.83 8.29
N SER A 69 7.77 2.72 8.79
CA SER A 69 7.80 1.43 8.13
C SER A 69 6.97 0.42 8.92
N ALA A 70 6.31 -0.50 8.21
CA ALA A 70 5.56 -1.59 8.83
C ALA A 70 5.86 -2.90 8.13
N ILE A 71 6.14 -3.97 8.89
CA ILE A 71 6.16 -5.33 8.37
C ILE A 71 4.77 -5.90 8.60
N VAL A 72 4.09 -6.29 7.53
CA VAL A 72 2.74 -6.84 7.58
C VAL A 72 2.74 -8.25 7.02
N ARG A 73 2.16 -9.18 7.78
CA ARG A 73 1.90 -10.56 7.36
C ARG A 73 0.45 -10.71 6.93
N VAL A 74 0.24 -11.35 5.79
CA VAL A 74 -1.07 -11.86 5.37
C VAL A 74 -1.03 -13.38 5.45
N THR A 75 -1.97 -13.98 6.17
CA THR A 75 -2.06 -15.43 6.38
C THR A 75 -3.41 -15.95 5.92
N LEU A 76 -3.38 -16.98 5.07
CA LEU A 76 -4.56 -17.72 4.62
C LEU A 76 -4.97 -18.78 5.64
N ARG A 77 -6.21 -19.27 5.54
CA ARG A 77 -6.75 -20.27 6.48
C ARG A 77 -5.93 -21.56 6.56
N ASP A 78 -5.29 -21.96 5.47
CA ASP A 78 -4.43 -23.16 5.41
C ASP A 78 -3.03 -22.94 6.01
N GLY A 79 -2.74 -21.73 6.51
CA GLY A 79 -1.47 -21.37 7.13
C GLY A 79 -0.43 -20.80 6.16
N VAL A 80 -0.69 -20.79 4.85
CA VAL A 80 0.20 -20.12 3.89
C VAL A 80 0.21 -18.62 4.17
N PHE A 81 1.40 -18.02 4.19
CA PHE A 81 1.53 -16.59 4.44
C PHE A 81 2.59 -15.92 3.58
N HIS A 82 2.41 -14.62 3.37
CA HIS A 82 3.41 -13.73 2.82
C HIS A 82 3.59 -12.52 3.72
N GLU A 83 4.82 -12.03 3.80
CA GLU A 83 5.18 -10.80 4.49
C GLU A 83 5.80 -9.83 3.50
N ASP A 84 5.50 -8.55 3.68
CA ASP A 84 6.22 -7.49 2.98
C ASP A 84 6.28 -6.24 3.88
N ILE A 85 7.20 -5.35 3.53
CA ILE A 85 7.35 -4.04 4.14
C ILE A 85 6.42 -3.04 3.45
N GLY A 86 5.70 -2.23 4.22
CA GLY A 86 5.02 -1.05 3.75
C GLY A 86 5.65 0.21 4.29
N TYR A 87 5.45 1.33 3.59
CA TYR A 87 6.02 2.61 3.99
C TYR A 87 5.00 3.74 3.93
N GLY A 88 5.01 4.58 4.95
CA GLY A 88 4.21 5.80 5.01
C GLY A 88 5.10 6.99 5.24
N MET A 89 4.90 8.04 4.45
CA MET A 89 5.68 9.27 4.53
C MET A 89 4.80 10.50 4.44
N LEU A 90 5.17 11.51 5.21
CA LEU A 90 4.58 12.83 5.11
C LEU A 90 5.66 13.88 5.33
N GLU A 91 5.82 14.72 4.32
CA GLU A 91 6.70 15.87 4.36
C GLU A 91 5.89 17.15 4.58
N ASN A 92 6.53 18.18 5.13
CA ASN A 92 5.97 19.52 5.30
C ASN A 92 4.67 19.58 6.12
N SER A 93 4.50 18.69 7.10
CA SER A 93 3.32 18.70 7.97
C SER A 93 3.38 19.83 9.01
N LYS A 94 2.24 20.48 9.26
CA LYS A 94 2.11 21.44 10.36
C LYS A 94 1.98 20.76 11.74
N SER A 95 1.57 19.50 11.79
CA SER A 95 1.28 18.77 13.03
C SER A 95 2.09 17.48 13.11
N LYS A 96 2.86 17.31 14.19
CA LYS A 96 3.58 16.07 14.50
C LYS A 96 2.62 14.89 14.68
N GLY A 97 1.54 15.09 15.44
CA GLY A 97 0.54 14.04 15.69
C GLY A 97 -0.18 13.62 14.42
N GLY A 98 -0.60 14.59 13.59
CA GLY A 98 -1.24 14.30 12.31
C GLY A 98 -0.30 13.59 11.31
N ALA A 99 1.00 13.94 11.33
CA ALA A 99 1.99 13.27 10.50
C ALA A 99 2.20 11.82 10.93
N LEU A 100 2.36 11.57 12.23
CA LEU A 100 2.50 10.21 12.77
C LEU A 100 1.27 9.34 12.48
N ASP A 101 0.06 9.88 12.65
CA ASP A 101 -1.18 9.18 12.35
C ASP A 101 -1.25 8.75 10.88
N LYS A 102 -1.00 9.68 9.95
CA LYS A 102 -0.98 9.38 8.52
C LYS A 102 0.08 8.36 8.17
N CYS A 103 1.33 8.57 8.58
CA CYS A 103 2.44 7.71 8.17
C CYS A 103 2.26 6.28 8.67
N LYS A 104 1.82 6.08 9.92
CA LYS A 104 1.60 4.74 10.46
C LYS A 104 0.44 4.02 9.77
N LYS A 105 -0.67 4.70 9.50
CA LYS A 105 -1.82 4.13 8.76
C LYS A 105 -1.44 3.76 7.33
N GLU A 106 -0.70 4.63 6.66
CA GLU A 106 -0.23 4.41 5.29
C GLU A 106 0.75 3.24 5.22
N ALA A 107 1.73 3.16 6.13
CA ALA A 107 2.69 2.06 6.19
C ALA A 107 2.01 0.69 6.35
N VAL A 108 1.05 0.58 7.27
CA VAL A 108 0.29 -0.67 7.49
C VAL A 108 -0.55 -1.03 6.25
N THR A 109 -1.23 -0.06 5.66
CA THR A 109 -2.06 -0.28 4.47
C THR A 109 -1.21 -0.69 3.26
N ASP A 110 -0.07 -0.06 3.07
CA ASP A 110 0.87 -0.39 2.00
C ASP A 110 1.46 -1.78 2.19
N GLY A 111 1.89 -2.12 3.41
CA GLY A 111 2.43 -3.44 3.74
C GLY A 111 1.42 -4.56 3.46
N MET A 112 0.16 -4.36 3.84
CA MET A 112 -0.93 -5.29 3.52
C MET A 112 -1.10 -5.48 2.01
N LYS A 113 -1.19 -4.40 1.23
CA LYS A 113 -1.34 -4.47 -0.23
C LYS A 113 -0.17 -5.21 -0.88
N ARG A 114 1.05 -4.95 -0.40
CA ARG A 114 2.27 -5.56 -0.91
C ARG A 114 2.36 -7.05 -0.55
N ALA A 115 2.00 -7.43 0.67
CA ALA A 115 1.91 -8.84 1.05
C ALA A 115 0.83 -9.59 0.24
N LEU A 116 -0.34 -8.98 0.01
CA LEU A 116 -1.42 -9.57 -0.78
C LEU A 116 -1.03 -9.81 -2.25
N ARG A 117 -0.23 -8.92 -2.86
CA ARG A 117 0.18 -9.08 -4.27
C ARG A 117 0.93 -10.40 -4.50
N SER A 118 1.66 -10.91 -3.51
CA SER A 118 2.44 -12.14 -3.63
C SER A 118 1.59 -13.38 -3.91
N PHE A 119 0.28 -13.33 -3.63
CA PHE A 119 -0.66 -14.40 -3.97
C PHE A 119 -1.10 -14.40 -5.45
N GLY A 120 -0.94 -13.30 -6.20
CA GLY A 120 -1.17 -13.30 -7.65
C GLY A 120 -1.64 -11.98 -8.27
N ASN A 121 -1.83 -12.02 -9.59
CA ASN A 121 -2.19 -10.85 -10.42
C ASN A 121 -3.47 -10.18 -9.96
N LEU A 122 -4.49 -10.97 -9.61
CA LEU A 122 -5.77 -10.44 -9.17
C LEU A 122 -5.60 -9.56 -7.94
N LEU A 123 -4.71 -9.92 -7.02
CA LEU A 123 -4.45 -9.16 -5.79
C LEU A 123 -3.42 -8.03 -5.96
N GLY A 124 -3.19 -7.60 -7.21
CA GLY A 124 -2.40 -6.42 -7.52
C GLY A 124 -0.99 -6.69 -8.03
N ASN A 125 -0.58 -7.95 -8.23
CA ASN A 125 0.74 -8.23 -8.82
C ASN A 125 0.86 -7.69 -10.26
N CYS A 126 -0.25 -7.62 -10.99
CA CYS A 126 -0.27 -7.06 -12.34
C CYS A 126 0.14 -5.58 -12.40
N LEU A 127 0.02 -4.82 -11.30
CA LEU A 127 0.41 -3.41 -11.26
C LEU A 127 1.92 -3.18 -11.42
N TYR A 128 2.73 -4.22 -11.29
CA TYR A 128 4.18 -4.19 -11.52
C TYR A 128 4.57 -4.50 -12.97
N ASP A 129 3.61 -4.96 -13.79
CA ASP A 129 3.78 -5.16 -15.23
C ASP A 129 3.57 -3.82 -15.96
N LYS A 130 4.68 -3.24 -16.44
CA LYS A 130 4.68 -1.95 -17.15
C LYS A 130 3.82 -1.98 -18.41
N SER A 131 3.82 -3.07 -19.16
CA SER A 131 3.02 -3.19 -20.39
C SER A 131 1.54 -3.14 -20.05
N TYR A 132 1.12 -3.92 -19.05
CA TYR A 132 -0.26 -3.91 -18.58
C TYR A 132 -0.70 -2.53 -18.03
N THR A 133 0.12 -1.88 -17.19
CA THR A 133 -0.25 -0.57 -16.63
C THR A 133 -0.37 0.53 -17.69
N GLN A 134 0.32 0.42 -18.83
CA GLN A 134 0.17 1.33 -19.97
C GLN A 134 -1.10 1.07 -20.78
N GLU A 135 -1.54 -0.19 -20.86
CA GLU A 135 -2.72 -0.59 -21.63
C GLU A 135 -4.02 -0.32 -20.85
N VAL A 136 -4.07 -0.74 -19.59
CA VAL A 136 -5.29 -0.69 -18.77
C VAL A 136 -5.79 0.73 -18.47
N VAL A 137 -4.91 1.72 -18.56
CA VAL A 137 -5.24 3.15 -18.36
C VAL A 137 -5.87 3.77 -19.62
N LYS A 138 -5.76 3.13 -20.78
CA LYS A 138 -6.32 3.63 -22.05
C LYS A 138 -7.78 3.22 -22.28
N ILE A 139 -8.28 2.30 -21.46
CA ILE A 139 -9.66 1.78 -21.49
C ILE A 139 -10.52 2.66 -20.59
#